data_AF-A0A926J4J8-F1
#
_entry.id   AF-A0A926J4J8-F1
#
_cell.length_a   1.000
_cell.length_b   1.000
_cell.length_c   1.000
_cell.angle_alpha   90.00
_cell.angle_beta   90.00
_cell.angle_gamma   90.00
#
_symmetry.space_group_name_H-M   'P 1'
#
loop_
_entity.id
_entity.type
_entity.pdbx_description
1 polymer ?
#
loop_
_entity_poly.entity_id
_entity_poly.type
_entity_poly.pdbx_seq_one_letter_code
_entity_poly.pdbx_strand_id
1 'polypeptide(L)'
;MTKISLILLSIAPVVALASCAPPDIPSSASTHWSFKDGFYWTWYSPVQEGCISWMAMERWVSVQVLVDRRCNNGREKGFVDGKGLTYFSPEDHLTFRGYWPWTPNIYDKLIIFNKHGNVETVLPCPHVLSAKQVSAMQIVLNDALRGKNTDSEKRVLSRISARLVSLSNVQLSSSQEGCTDEPKSSEDRKTKTDPWTAN
;
A
#
# COMPACT_ATOMS: atom_id res chain seq x y z
N MET A 1 22.30 -44.24 -49.00
CA MET A 1 21.48 -44.75 -47.87
C MET A 1 22.28 -44.41 -46.62
N THR A 2 21.91 -43.53 -45.68
CA THR A 2 20.60 -43.05 -45.20
C THR A 2 20.83 -41.68 -44.55
N LYS A 3 19.92 -40.71 -44.76
CA LYS A 3 19.85 -39.41 -44.04
C LYS A 3 19.54 -39.64 -42.56
N ILE A 4 19.92 -38.69 -41.68
CA ILE A 4 19.20 -38.17 -40.48
C ILE A 4 20.15 -37.10 -39.88
N SER A 5 20.00 -35.83 -40.29
CA SER A 5 19.19 -34.77 -39.66
C SER A 5 19.95 -33.99 -38.58
N LEU A 6 20.18 -32.70 -38.86
CA LEU A 6 20.52 -31.67 -37.89
C LEU A 6 19.64 -31.79 -36.64
N ILE A 7 20.26 -31.83 -35.47
CA ILE A 7 19.61 -31.41 -34.23
C ILE A 7 20.33 -30.13 -33.78
N LEU A 8 19.86 -29.02 -34.33
CA LEU A 8 19.91 -27.71 -33.68
C LEU A 8 19.17 -27.85 -32.36
N LEU A 9 19.89 -28.07 -31.26
CA LEU A 9 19.30 -27.95 -29.92
C LEU A 9 19.27 -26.46 -29.58
N SER A 10 18.28 -25.79 -30.15
CA SER A 10 17.77 -24.52 -29.66
C SER A 10 17.15 -24.76 -28.28
N ILE A 11 17.85 -24.40 -27.20
CA ILE A 11 17.22 -24.22 -25.89
C ILE A 11 17.54 -22.82 -25.40
N ALA A 12 16.52 -21.99 -25.61
CA ALA A 12 16.16 -20.76 -24.92
C ALA A 12 17.22 -19.64 -24.89
N PRO A 13 16.97 -18.50 -25.58
CA PRO A 13 17.57 -17.27 -25.09
C PRO A 13 17.14 -17.15 -23.63
N VAL A 14 18.11 -16.98 -22.73
CA VAL A 14 17.86 -16.31 -21.46
C VAL A 14 17.44 -14.92 -21.88
N VAL A 15 16.16 -14.78 -22.21
CA VAL A 15 15.47 -13.51 -22.23
C VAL A 15 15.66 -13.07 -20.79
N ALA A 16 16.67 -12.23 -20.59
CA ALA A 16 16.64 -11.26 -19.53
C ALA A 16 15.19 -10.75 -19.59
N LEU A 17 14.38 -11.19 -18.64
CA LEU A 17 13.07 -10.63 -18.37
C LEU A 17 13.39 -9.20 -17.94
N ALA A 18 13.75 -8.37 -18.92
CA ALA A 18 13.63 -6.93 -18.88
C ALA A 18 12.13 -6.71 -18.84
N SER A 19 11.56 -7.03 -17.69
CA SER A 19 10.31 -6.48 -17.22
C SER A 19 10.58 -4.99 -17.15
N CYS A 20 10.41 -4.31 -18.28
CA CYS A 20 10.39 -2.86 -18.33
C CYS A 20 9.35 -2.46 -17.29
N ALA A 21 9.81 -1.80 -16.23
CA ALA A 21 8.90 -1.31 -15.22
C ALA A 21 7.83 -0.45 -15.92
N PRO A 22 6.56 -0.56 -15.53
CA PRO A 22 5.52 0.35 -15.99
C PRO A 22 5.99 1.81 -15.96
N PRO A 23 5.50 2.64 -16.90
CA PRO A 23 5.83 4.05 -16.92
C PRO A 23 5.58 4.67 -15.54
N ASP A 24 6.49 5.56 -15.12
CA ASP A 24 6.52 6.25 -13.83
C ASP A 24 6.93 5.46 -12.57
N ILE A 25 7.30 4.18 -12.69
CA ILE A 25 8.04 3.50 -11.62
C ILE A 25 9.50 4.02 -11.62
N PRO A 26 10.03 4.49 -10.48
CA PRO A 26 11.37 5.05 -10.44
C PRO A 26 12.43 3.99 -10.70
N SER A 27 13.53 4.38 -11.36
CA SER A 27 14.64 3.49 -11.68
C SER A 27 15.36 2.92 -10.44
N SER A 28 15.16 3.54 -9.27
CA SER A 28 15.64 3.04 -7.98
C SER A 28 14.80 1.92 -7.40
N ALA A 29 13.66 1.57 -8.00
CA ALA A 29 12.78 0.54 -7.49
C ALA A 29 13.37 -0.87 -7.62
N SER A 30 13.21 -1.69 -6.58
CA SER A 30 13.52 -3.10 -6.65
C SER A 30 12.38 -3.84 -7.35
N THR A 31 12.71 -4.74 -8.28
CA THR A 31 11.72 -5.61 -8.93
C THR A 31 11.67 -6.96 -8.22
N HIS A 32 10.46 -7.47 -8.02
CA HIS A 32 10.18 -8.75 -7.38
C HIS A 32 9.15 -9.53 -8.19
N TRP A 33 9.01 -10.82 -7.88
CA TRP A 33 8.00 -11.69 -8.50
C TRP A 33 7.38 -12.63 -7.46
N SER A 34 6.06 -12.78 -7.48
CA SER A 34 5.34 -13.79 -6.71
C SER A 34 4.37 -14.56 -7.61
N PHE A 35 4.05 -15.80 -7.24
CA PHE A 35 3.07 -16.61 -7.98
C PHE A 35 1.66 -15.99 -7.92
N LYS A 36 1.32 -15.35 -6.81
CA LYS A 36 -0.02 -14.79 -6.56
C LYS A 36 -0.22 -13.47 -7.28
N ASP A 37 0.81 -12.62 -7.29
CA ASP A 37 0.67 -11.21 -7.63
C ASP A 37 1.49 -10.82 -8.87
N GLY A 38 2.28 -11.74 -9.43
CA GLY A 38 3.11 -11.48 -10.59
C GLY A 38 4.32 -10.58 -10.25
N PHE A 39 4.71 -9.72 -11.20
CA PHE A 39 5.78 -8.75 -10.98
C PHE A 39 5.27 -7.56 -10.16
N TYR A 40 6.08 -7.15 -9.19
CA TYR A 40 5.83 -5.96 -8.40
C TYR A 40 7.12 -5.22 -8.09
N TRP A 41 6.99 -3.91 -7.87
CA TRP A 41 8.10 -3.02 -7.62
C TRP A 41 7.95 -2.37 -6.27
N THR A 42 9.06 -2.22 -5.56
CA THR A 42 9.07 -1.55 -4.27
C THR A 42 10.13 -0.47 -4.28
N TRP A 43 9.90 0.63 -3.54
CA TRP A 43 10.95 1.58 -3.20
C TRP A 43 10.62 2.31 -1.89
N TYR A 44 11.63 2.96 -1.31
CA TYR A 44 11.46 3.88 -0.20
C TYR A 44 11.80 5.32 -0.61
N SER A 45 11.04 6.26 -0.07
CA SER A 45 11.37 7.69 -0.10
C SER A 45 11.59 8.14 1.35
N PRO A 46 12.84 8.16 1.84
CA PRO A 46 13.12 8.68 3.18
C PRO A 46 12.79 10.16 3.24
N VAL A 47 12.15 10.59 4.32
CA VAL A 47 11.85 12.00 4.60
C VAL A 47 12.32 12.36 6.01
N GLN A 48 12.34 13.64 6.35
CA GLN A 48 12.94 14.12 7.59
C GLN A 48 12.30 13.49 8.85
N GLU A 49 10.97 13.48 8.87
CA GLU A 49 10.15 13.04 10.01
C GLU A 49 9.54 11.64 9.80
N GLY A 50 10.02 10.85 8.82
CA GLY A 50 9.42 9.55 8.54
C GLY A 50 9.92 8.85 7.28
N CYS A 51 9.05 8.03 6.71
CA CYS A 51 9.32 7.33 5.47
C CYS A 51 8.05 7.09 4.66
N ILE A 52 8.19 7.19 3.33
CA ILE A 52 7.22 6.63 2.40
C ILE A 52 7.75 5.29 1.88
N SER A 53 6.94 4.24 1.97
CA SER A 53 7.19 2.95 1.32
C SER A 53 6.18 2.72 0.23
N TRP A 54 6.67 2.30 -0.93
CA TRP A 54 5.87 2.05 -2.11
C TRP A 54 5.89 0.57 -2.45
N MET A 55 4.74 0.09 -2.88
CA MET A 55 4.58 -1.17 -3.58
C MET A 55 3.69 -0.91 -4.78
N ALA A 56 4.21 -1.13 -5.97
CA ALA A 56 3.52 -0.92 -7.22
C ALA A 56 3.37 -2.25 -7.97
N MET A 57 2.21 -2.41 -8.60
CA MET A 57 1.98 -3.36 -9.67
C MET A 57 1.43 -2.60 -10.88
N GLU A 58 1.32 -3.25 -12.03
CA GLU A 58 0.88 -2.62 -13.27
C GLU A 58 -0.44 -1.83 -13.15
N ARG A 59 -1.34 -2.24 -12.24
CA ARG A 59 -2.70 -1.68 -12.14
C ARG A 59 -3.06 -1.07 -10.79
N TRP A 60 -2.14 -1.13 -9.82
CA TRP A 60 -2.42 -0.64 -8.49
C TRP A 60 -1.15 -0.26 -7.73
N VAL A 61 -1.33 0.59 -6.73
CA VAL A 61 -0.27 0.99 -5.82
C VAL A 61 -0.75 0.88 -4.38
N SER A 62 0.14 0.41 -3.52
CA SER A 62 0.03 0.51 -2.08
C SER A 62 1.14 1.41 -1.56
N VAL A 63 0.78 2.38 -0.71
CA VAL A 63 1.74 3.34 -0.16
C VAL A 63 1.63 3.38 1.35
N GLN A 64 2.73 3.14 2.05
CA GLN A 64 2.80 3.33 3.49
C GLN A 64 3.45 4.66 3.81
N VAL A 65 2.79 5.45 4.65
CA VAL A 65 3.32 6.69 5.22
C VAL A 65 3.61 6.39 6.68
N LEU A 66 4.88 6.29 7.04
CA LEU A 66 5.32 5.90 8.38
C LEU A 66 5.89 7.11 9.12
N VAL A 67 5.44 7.34 10.35
CA VAL A 67 5.80 8.50 11.18
C VAL A 67 6.79 8.19 12.30
N ASP A 68 7.02 6.91 12.60
CA ASP A 68 7.90 6.45 13.69
C ASP A 68 9.17 5.76 13.17
N ARG A 69 9.37 5.75 11.85
CA ARG A 69 10.45 5.04 11.20
C ARG A 69 11.13 5.90 10.15
N ARG A 70 12.46 5.91 10.21
CA ARG A 70 13.30 6.38 9.10
C ARG A 70 13.63 5.17 8.23
N CYS A 71 13.45 5.30 6.92
CA CYS A 71 13.93 4.27 6.01
C CYS A 71 15.44 4.41 5.83
N ASN A 72 16.16 3.30 6.01
CA ASN A 72 17.56 3.22 5.64
C ASN A 72 17.65 3.04 4.12
N ASN A 73 18.76 3.49 3.50
CA ASN A 73 19.06 3.31 2.07
C ASN A 73 19.32 1.83 1.66
N GLY A 74 18.73 0.86 2.36
CA GLY A 74 18.93 -0.57 2.16
C GLY A 74 17.95 -1.19 1.15
N ARG A 75 18.35 -2.31 0.54
CA ARG A 75 17.52 -3.12 -0.39
C ARG A 75 16.40 -3.87 0.36
N GLU A 76 15.25 -4.01 -0.30
CA GLU A 76 13.90 -4.09 0.30
C GLU A 76 13.35 -5.49 0.62
N LYS A 77 12.22 -5.51 1.37
CA LYS A 77 11.35 -6.68 1.62
C LYS A 77 9.83 -6.39 1.55
N GLY A 78 9.39 -5.40 0.78
CA GLY A 78 7.95 -5.07 0.68
C GLY A 78 7.43 -4.25 1.85
N PHE A 79 6.34 -4.70 2.49
CA PHE A 79 5.72 -3.97 3.60
C PHE A 79 6.64 -3.83 4.80
N VAL A 80 6.57 -2.66 5.43
CA VAL A 80 7.47 -2.28 6.51
C VAL A 80 6.68 -2.13 7.80
N ASP A 81 7.17 -2.73 8.88
CA ASP A 81 6.58 -2.52 10.20
C ASP A 81 6.80 -1.08 10.68
N GLY A 82 5.75 -0.48 11.23
CA GLY A 82 5.77 0.88 11.74
C GLY A 82 4.37 1.43 11.95
N LYS A 83 4.32 2.62 12.52
CA LYS A 83 3.11 3.38 12.80
C LYS A 83 2.87 4.44 11.73
N GLY A 84 1.61 4.59 11.31
CA GLY A 84 1.23 5.55 10.29
C GLY A 84 -0.02 5.13 9.54
N LEU A 85 -0.02 5.29 8.22
CA LEU A 85 -1.11 4.84 7.36
C LEU A 85 -0.60 4.01 6.19
N THR A 86 -1.48 3.21 5.62
CA THR A 86 -1.32 2.50 4.36
C THR A 86 -2.48 2.89 3.45
N TYR A 87 -2.18 3.34 2.25
CA TYR A 87 -3.13 3.64 1.20
C TYR A 87 -3.16 2.49 0.20
N PHE A 88 -4.35 2.08 -0.23
CA PHE A 88 -4.52 1.05 -1.26
C PHE A 88 -5.39 1.57 -2.39
N SER A 89 -4.79 1.75 -3.58
CA SER A 89 -5.46 2.45 -4.69
C SER A 89 -6.71 1.78 -5.28
N PRO A 90 -6.85 0.44 -5.32
CA PRO A 90 -8.05 -0.19 -5.90
C PRO A 90 -9.34 0.14 -5.17
N GLU A 91 -9.25 0.36 -3.86
CA GLU A 91 -10.37 0.66 -2.98
C GLU A 91 -10.34 2.12 -2.52
N ASP A 92 -9.27 2.85 -2.84
CA ASP A 92 -9.03 4.23 -2.47
C ASP A 92 -9.29 4.48 -0.98
N HIS A 93 -8.78 3.60 -0.11
CA HIS A 93 -8.94 3.69 1.34
C HIS A 93 -7.59 3.90 2.03
N LEU A 94 -7.67 4.35 3.29
CA LEU A 94 -6.58 4.50 4.24
C LEU A 94 -6.77 3.56 5.41
N THR A 95 -5.75 2.75 5.67
CA THR A 95 -5.65 1.89 6.85
C THR A 95 -4.59 2.43 7.80
N PHE A 96 -4.98 2.73 9.04
CA PHE A 96 -4.14 3.32 10.07
C PHE A 96 -3.50 2.23 10.93
N ARG A 97 -2.18 2.06 10.78
CA ARG A 97 -1.37 1.04 11.44
C ARG A 97 -0.76 1.58 12.73
N GLY A 98 -0.77 0.78 13.80
CA GLY A 98 -0.22 1.19 15.10
C GLY A 98 -1.07 2.22 15.86
N TYR A 99 -2.29 2.47 15.42
CA TYR A 99 -3.32 3.27 16.11
C TYR A 99 -4.47 2.42 16.66
N TRP A 100 -4.36 1.10 16.50
CA TRP A 100 -5.24 0.08 17.03
C TRP A 100 -4.40 -0.96 17.75
N PRO A 101 -4.80 -1.46 18.93
CA PRO A 101 -4.11 -2.57 19.56
C PRO A 101 -4.39 -3.82 18.73
N TRP A 102 -3.56 -4.07 17.73
CA TRP A 102 -3.57 -5.32 17.01
C TRP A 102 -2.57 -6.25 17.70
N THR A 103 -3.08 -7.17 18.51
CA THR A 103 -2.32 -8.37 18.90
C THR A 103 -3.16 -9.59 18.52
N PRO A 104 -2.55 -10.73 18.18
CA PRO A 104 -3.30 -11.96 17.89
C PRO A 104 -4.33 -12.31 18.97
N ASN A 105 -4.05 -11.91 20.22
CA ASN A 105 -4.86 -12.22 21.40
C ASN A 105 -6.12 -11.34 21.59
N ILE A 106 -6.34 -10.33 20.75
CA ILE A 106 -7.51 -9.44 20.84
C ILE A 106 -8.50 -9.65 19.71
N TYR A 107 -8.15 -10.39 18.65
CA TYR A 107 -9.02 -10.61 17.48
C TYR A 107 -10.40 -11.15 17.88
N ASP A 108 -10.44 -12.24 18.66
CA ASP A 108 -11.68 -12.85 19.13
C ASP A 108 -12.46 -11.96 20.12
N LYS A 109 -11.79 -10.97 20.73
CA LYS A 109 -12.41 -9.99 21.63
C LYS A 109 -13.00 -8.80 20.90
N LEU A 110 -12.63 -8.61 19.63
CA LEU A 110 -13.14 -7.55 18.78
C LEU A 110 -14.30 -8.01 17.90
N ILE A 111 -14.49 -9.32 17.73
CA ILE A 111 -15.62 -9.85 16.96
C ILE A 111 -16.76 -10.19 17.91
N ILE A 112 -17.90 -9.53 17.72
CA ILE A 112 -19.16 -9.91 18.36
C ILE A 112 -19.81 -10.98 17.48
N PHE A 113 -20.08 -12.14 18.06
CA PHE A 113 -20.82 -13.21 17.42
C PHE A 113 -22.26 -13.21 17.92
N ASN A 114 -23.21 -13.48 17.03
CA ASN A 114 -24.59 -13.68 17.43
C ASN A 114 -24.77 -15.04 18.13
N LYS A 115 -25.97 -15.28 18.65
CA LYS A 115 -26.35 -16.54 19.32
C LYS A 115 -26.19 -17.81 18.47
N HIS A 116 -25.94 -17.69 17.15
CA HIS A 116 -25.72 -18.80 16.23
C HIS A 116 -24.23 -19.01 15.90
N GLY A 117 -23.32 -18.24 16.51
CA GLY A 117 -21.88 -18.31 16.22
C GLY A 117 -21.48 -17.62 14.92
N ASN A 118 -22.38 -16.89 14.27
CA ASN A 118 -22.05 -16.07 13.11
C ASN A 118 -21.53 -14.70 13.56
N VAL A 119 -20.59 -14.13 12.81
CA VAL A 119 -20.12 -12.76 13.03
C VAL A 119 -21.30 -11.79 12.92
N GLU A 120 -21.58 -11.06 13.99
CA GLU A 120 -22.65 -10.06 14.08
C GLU A 120 -22.10 -8.67 13.83
N THR A 121 -20.97 -8.32 14.47
CA THR A 121 -20.27 -7.06 14.23
C THR A 121 -18.82 -7.16 14.68
N VAL A 122 -17.98 -6.24 14.23
CA VAL A 122 -16.64 -6.02 14.79
C VAL A 122 -16.73 -4.76 15.64
N LEU A 123 -16.28 -4.83 16.89
CA LEU A 123 -16.19 -3.67 17.78
C LEU A 123 -15.53 -2.53 17.00
N PRO A 124 -16.16 -1.35 16.94
CA PRO A 124 -15.67 -0.21 16.17
C PRO A 124 -14.27 0.13 16.67
N CYS A 125 -13.46 0.83 15.87
CA CYS A 125 -12.17 1.32 16.32
C CYS A 125 -12.38 2.36 17.43
N PRO A 126 -11.84 2.15 18.65
CA PRO A 126 -11.33 3.14 19.60
C PRO A 126 -11.44 4.60 19.24
N HIS A 127 -10.83 4.90 18.11
CA HIS A 127 -10.07 6.12 17.98
C HIS A 127 -10.48 6.83 16.69
N VAL A 128 -11.14 7.97 16.88
CA VAL A 128 -10.87 9.12 16.02
C VAL A 128 -9.39 9.46 16.19
N LEU A 129 -8.67 9.61 15.09
CA LEU A 129 -7.29 10.07 15.14
C LEU A 129 -7.23 11.45 15.77
N SER A 130 -6.33 11.64 16.73
CA SER A 130 -6.15 12.99 17.29
C SER A 130 -5.53 13.92 16.25
N ALA A 131 -5.80 15.21 16.36
CA ALA A 131 -5.23 16.22 15.47
C ALA A 131 -3.70 16.08 15.35
N LYS A 132 -3.01 15.79 16.46
CA LYS A 132 -1.56 15.54 16.48
C LYS A 132 -1.14 14.35 15.60
N GLN A 133 -1.93 13.28 15.59
CA GLN A 133 -1.63 12.08 14.79
C GLN A 133 -1.82 12.38 13.30
N VAL A 134 -2.91 13.07 12.95
CA VAL A 134 -3.16 13.53 11.57
C VAL A 134 -2.04 14.46 11.11
N SER A 135 -1.65 15.45 11.92
CA SER A 135 -0.58 16.38 11.60
C SER A 135 0.77 15.69 11.39
N ALA A 136 1.11 14.66 12.18
CA ALA A 136 2.35 13.92 11.98
C ALA A 136 2.40 13.25 10.60
N MET A 137 1.31 12.63 10.16
CA MET A 137 1.22 12.00 8.83
C MET A 137 1.24 13.05 7.71
N GLN A 138 0.59 14.21 7.91
CA GLN A 138 0.62 15.33 6.96
C GLN A 138 2.03 15.90 6.78
N ILE A 139 2.82 15.99 7.86
CA ILE A 139 4.23 16.44 7.78
C ILE A 139 5.02 15.50 6.87
N VAL A 140 4.92 14.18 7.08
CA VAL A 140 5.61 13.18 6.25
C VAL A 140 5.18 13.27 4.78
N LEU A 141 3.87 13.42 4.51
CA LEU A 141 3.34 13.59 3.15
C LEU A 141 3.84 14.87 2.48
N ASN A 142 3.85 15.99 3.20
CA ASN A 142 4.33 17.27 2.69
C ASN A 142 5.83 17.26 2.43
N ASP A 143 6.62 16.61 3.30
CA ASP A 143 8.04 16.40 3.07
C ASP A 143 8.28 15.55 1.83
N ALA A 144 7.51 14.47 1.67
CA ALA A 144 7.58 13.61 0.50
C ALA A 144 7.26 14.39 -0.77
N LEU A 145 6.16 15.15 -0.79
CA LEU A 145 5.73 15.96 -1.96
C LEU A 145 6.76 17.02 -2.39
N ARG A 146 7.58 17.53 -1.46
CA ARG A 146 8.68 18.47 -1.76
C ARG A 146 9.92 17.77 -2.34
N GLY A 147 9.99 16.44 -2.26
CA GLY A 147 11.07 15.63 -2.80
C GLY A 147 11.06 15.50 -4.34
N LYS A 148 12.06 14.77 -4.86
CA LYS A 148 12.14 14.44 -6.28
C LYS A 148 11.25 13.22 -6.57
N ASN A 149 9.98 13.48 -6.85
CA ASN A 149 8.99 12.46 -7.21
C ASN A 149 8.65 12.52 -8.70
N THR A 150 8.28 11.37 -9.28
CA THR A 150 7.57 11.29 -10.56
C THR A 150 6.20 11.93 -10.44
N ASP A 151 5.58 12.26 -11.58
CA ASP A 151 4.25 12.88 -11.55
C ASP A 151 3.18 11.91 -11.04
N SER A 152 3.34 10.61 -11.28
CA SER A 152 2.49 9.57 -10.68
C SER A 152 2.62 9.54 -9.15
N GLU A 153 3.85 9.56 -8.63
CA GLU A 153 4.07 9.62 -7.18
C GLU A 153 3.42 10.86 -6.56
N LYS A 154 3.56 12.04 -7.18
CA LYS A 154 2.92 13.27 -6.70
C LYS A 154 1.39 13.15 -6.68
N ARG A 155 0.79 12.55 -7.71
CA ARG A 155 -0.67 12.35 -7.77
C ARG A 155 -1.16 11.46 -6.64
N VAL A 156 -0.48 10.33 -6.41
CA VAL A 156 -0.83 9.40 -5.34
C VAL A 156 -0.66 10.05 -3.97
N LEU A 157 0.48 10.70 -3.71
CA LEU A 157 0.72 11.41 -2.44
C LEU A 157 -0.31 12.53 -2.19
N SER A 158 -0.69 13.26 -3.24
CA SER A 158 -1.73 14.31 -3.15
C SER A 158 -3.11 13.72 -2.85
N ARG A 159 -3.44 12.56 -3.44
CA ARG A 159 -4.69 11.83 -3.15
C ARG A 159 -4.73 11.39 -1.69
N ILE A 160 -3.64 10.81 -1.18
CA ILE A 160 -3.51 10.40 0.22
C ILE A 160 -3.68 11.60 1.15
N SER A 161 -3.02 12.72 0.84
CA SER A 161 -3.13 13.96 1.63
C SER A 161 -4.56 14.50 1.67
N ALA A 162 -5.23 14.57 0.50
CA ALA A 162 -6.62 15.03 0.42
C ALA A 162 -7.57 14.14 1.22
N ARG A 163 -7.43 12.80 1.13
CA ARG A 163 -8.22 11.88 1.95
C ARG A 163 -7.93 12.07 3.43
N LEU A 164 -6.67 12.10 3.84
CA LEU A 164 -6.29 12.28 5.24
C LEU A 164 -6.89 13.55 5.86
N VAL A 165 -6.92 14.66 5.11
CA VAL A 165 -7.58 15.91 5.53
C VAL A 165 -9.09 15.71 5.73
N SER A 166 -9.75 15.01 4.80
CA SER A 166 -11.19 14.77 4.85
C SER A 166 -11.65 13.90 6.03
N LEU A 167 -10.72 13.15 6.65
CA LEU A 167 -11.00 12.26 7.77
C LEU A 167 -10.85 12.91 9.15
N SER A 168 -10.53 14.20 9.21
CA SER A 168 -10.46 14.91 10.48
C SER A 168 -11.82 14.84 11.19
N ASN A 169 -11.87 14.16 12.33
CA ASN A 169 -13.08 13.88 13.14
C ASN A 169 -14.05 12.82 12.59
N VAL A 170 -13.65 12.03 11.59
CA VAL A 170 -14.46 10.89 11.11
C VAL A 170 -14.20 9.67 11.98
N GLN A 171 -15.28 8.95 12.33
CA GLN A 171 -15.16 7.68 13.05
C GLN A 171 -14.66 6.60 12.10
N LEU A 172 -13.54 5.96 12.46
CA LEU A 172 -12.94 4.89 11.67
C LEU A 172 -13.66 3.55 11.91
N SER A 173 -13.69 2.73 10.88
CA SER A 173 -14.13 1.34 10.93
C SER A 173 -12.98 0.43 11.37
N SER A 174 -13.29 -0.72 11.96
CA SER A 174 -12.30 -1.75 12.28
C SER A 174 -12.11 -2.70 11.10
N SER A 175 -10.87 -3.08 10.81
CA SER A 175 -10.50 -4.10 9.80
C SER A 175 -9.45 -5.07 10.36
N GLN A 176 -9.13 -6.13 9.62
CA GLN A 176 -8.06 -7.06 9.99
C GLN A 176 -6.68 -6.40 10.04
N GLU A 177 -6.46 -5.30 9.33
CA GLU A 177 -5.15 -4.63 9.20
C GLU A 177 -5.01 -3.41 10.13
N GLY A 178 -6.08 -3.07 10.87
CA GLY A 178 -6.13 -1.89 11.75
C GLY A 178 -7.43 -1.10 11.59
N CYS A 179 -7.40 0.19 11.90
CA CYS A 179 -8.55 1.07 11.67
C CYS A 179 -8.54 1.57 10.24
N THR A 180 -9.70 1.66 9.59
CA THR A 180 -9.83 2.07 8.19
C THR A 180 -10.91 3.13 8.02
N ASP A 181 -10.77 3.97 6.99
CA ASP A 181 -11.82 4.88 6.53
C ASP A 181 -12.76 4.24 5.49
N GLU A 182 -12.64 2.93 5.22
CA GLU A 182 -13.52 2.24 4.29
C GLU A 182 -15.00 2.39 4.75
N PRO A 183 -15.90 2.84 3.86
CA PRO A 183 -17.33 2.87 4.15
C PRO A 183 -17.83 1.45 4.40
N LYS A 184 -18.70 1.28 5.40
CA LYS A 184 -19.22 -0.05 5.81
C LYS A 184 -20.08 -0.74 4.75
N SER A 185 -20.42 -0.06 3.65
CA SER A 185 -21.34 -0.55 2.61
C SER A 185 -20.64 -0.78 1.27
N SER A 186 -20.97 -1.87 0.59
CA SER A 186 -20.46 -2.20 -0.75
C SER A 186 -20.95 -1.26 -1.85
N GLU A 187 -22.01 -0.49 -1.61
CA GLU A 187 -22.59 0.46 -2.57
C GLU A 187 -21.76 1.74 -2.70
N ASP A 188 -20.89 2.04 -1.72
CA ASP A 188 -20.01 3.21 -1.72
C ASP A 188 -18.67 2.98 -2.45
N ARG A 189 -18.45 1.79 -3.03
CA ARG A 189 -17.25 1.48 -3.84
C ARG A 189 -17.33 2.17 -5.21
N LYS A 190 -17.07 3.48 -5.26
CA LYS A 190 -16.97 4.22 -6.52
C LYS A 190 -15.56 4.14 -7.10
N THR A 191 -15.50 3.62 -8.34
CA THR A 191 -14.46 3.76 -9.38
C THR A 191 -13.02 3.48 -8.96
N LYS A 192 -12.55 2.27 -9.31
CA LYS A 192 -11.12 1.94 -9.43
C LYS A 192 -10.44 3.03 -10.26
N THR A 193 -9.60 3.84 -9.62
CA THR A 193 -8.75 4.80 -10.33
C THR A 193 -7.41 4.14 -10.54
N ASP A 194 -6.99 4.02 -11.80
CA ASP A 194 -5.63 3.60 -12.11
C ASP A 194 -4.68 4.70 -11.61
N PRO A 195 -3.81 4.42 -10.62
CA PRO A 195 -2.95 5.44 -10.04
C PRO A 195 -1.88 5.95 -11.04
N TRP A 196 -1.62 5.21 -12.11
CA TRP A 196 -0.55 5.46 -13.06
C TRP A 196 -0.98 6.32 -14.24
N THR A 197 -2.27 6.39 -14.55
CA THR A 197 -2.77 7.22 -15.65
C THR A 197 -3.36 8.53 -15.13
N ALA A 198 -3.02 9.64 -15.78
CA ALA A 198 -3.83 10.85 -15.66
C ALA A 198 -5.16 10.59 -16.37
N ASN A 199 -6.29 10.73 -15.65
CA ASN A 199 -7.60 10.78 -16.27
C ASN A 199 -7.74 12.03 -17.14
#